data_AF-A0A327J908-F1
#
_entry.id   AF-A0A327J908-F1
#
_cell.length_a   1.000
_cell.length_b   1.000
_cell.length_c   1.000
_cell.angle_alpha   90.00
_cell.angle_beta   90.00
_cell.angle_gamma   90.00
#
_symmetry.space_group_name_H-M   'P 1'
#
loop_
_entity.id
_entity.type
_entity.pdbx_description
1 polymer ?
#
loop_
_entity_poly.entity_id
_entity_poly.type
_entity_poly.pdbx_seq_one_letter_code
_entity_poly.pdbx_strand_id
1 'polypeptide(L)'
;MSISTIYKKEKVSEMQVNMNPSASFGMAVKVDPSAQKVIKAQTSELSEKAYNKFWNKFNDIVSKQEENPVDILIRRCKHRDALAAEVVDHSDSPMKNTVYSQSTLFPGGLKFMERAEKKANRINDVNDRIGNYKPATKNDYTPGKMVEEIDVDGEHLDLDA
;
A
#
# COMPACT_ATOMS: atom_id res chain seq x y z
N MET A 1 6.51 70.11 3.13
CA MET A 1 5.91 69.40 4.28
C MET A 1 5.40 68.06 3.78
N SER A 2 6.03 66.99 4.25
CA SER A 2 5.62 65.60 4.02
C SER A 2 4.40 65.24 4.87
N ILE A 3 3.52 64.38 4.37
CA ILE A 3 3.09 63.17 5.09
C ILE A 3 2.95 62.03 4.08
N SER A 4 3.72 60.98 4.35
CA SER A 4 3.76 59.68 3.72
C SER A 4 2.55 58.82 4.08
N THR A 5 2.00 58.08 3.12
CA THR A 5 1.35 56.80 3.43
C THR A 5 1.75 55.76 2.39
N ILE A 6 2.54 54.81 2.84
CA ILE A 6 3.02 53.61 2.17
C ILE A 6 1.90 52.56 2.26
N TYR A 7 1.47 51.98 1.15
CA TYR A 7 0.89 50.63 1.15
C TYR A 7 1.50 49.77 0.03
N LYS A 8 2.54 49.06 0.48
CA LYS A 8 2.93 47.68 0.20
C LYS A 8 2.34 47.03 -1.08
N LYS A 9 3.27 46.75 -2.00
CA LYS A 9 3.12 45.84 -3.13
C LYS A 9 2.99 44.40 -2.60
N GLU A 10 1.77 43.93 -2.36
CA GLU A 10 1.58 42.50 -2.13
C GLU A 10 1.62 41.78 -3.47
N LYS A 11 2.68 40.98 -3.64
CA LYS A 11 2.73 39.88 -4.60
C LYS A 11 1.46 39.06 -4.35
N VAL A 12 0.54 39.06 -5.30
CA VAL A 12 -0.45 37.99 -5.39
C VAL A 12 0.38 36.74 -5.60
N SER A 13 0.49 35.95 -4.53
CA SER A 13 1.11 34.64 -4.55
C SER A 13 0.44 33.88 -5.68
N GLU A 14 1.21 33.57 -6.71
CA GLU A 14 0.88 32.53 -7.66
C GLU A 14 0.42 31.34 -6.82
N MET A 15 -0.87 31.02 -6.87
CA MET A 15 -1.31 29.71 -6.45
C MET A 15 -0.53 28.77 -7.37
N GLN A 16 0.52 28.18 -6.84
CA GLN A 16 1.03 26.94 -7.38
C GLN A 16 -0.13 25.97 -7.23
N VAL A 17 -0.98 25.92 -8.25
CA VAL A 17 -1.72 24.73 -8.59
C VAL A 17 -0.61 23.72 -8.81
N ASN A 18 -0.26 23.02 -7.73
CA ASN A 18 0.56 21.85 -7.82
C ASN A 18 -0.31 20.82 -8.54
N MET A 19 -0.35 20.95 -9.88
CA MET A 19 -0.70 19.87 -10.76
C MET A 19 0.39 18.84 -10.54
N ASN A 20 0.21 18.04 -9.49
CA ASN A 20 0.90 16.78 -9.37
C ASN A 20 0.44 15.98 -10.60
N PRO A 21 1.30 15.79 -11.60
CA PRO A 21 0.89 15.08 -12.79
C PRO A 21 0.81 13.60 -12.41
N SER A 22 -0.38 13.04 -12.61
CA SER A 22 -0.82 11.68 -12.30
C SER A 22 -1.06 11.37 -10.80
N ALA A 23 -2.27 11.68 -10.35
CA ALA A 23 -2.98 10.65 -9.60
C ALA A 23 -2.99 9.40 -10.50
N SER A 24 -2.15 8.42 -10.18
CA SER A 24 -2.18 7.08 -10.77
C SER A 24 -3.43 6.37 -10.26
N PHE A 25 -4.61 6.85 -10.64
CA PHE A 25 -5.80 6.00 -10.71
C PHE A 25 -5.47 4.91 -11.72
N GLY A 26 -5.41 3.65 -11.30
CA GLY A 26 -5.39 2.54 -12.26
C GLY A 26 -4.28 1.49 -12.14
N MET A 27 -3.38 1.49 -11.15
CA MET A 27 -2.43 0.36 -11.06
C MET A 27 -1.91 0.14 -9.65
N ALA A 28 -2.67 -0.60 -8.83
CA ALA A 28 -2.18 -1.05 -7.53
C ALA A 28 -0.91 -1.90 -7.66
N VAL A 29 -0.80 -2.75 -8.70
CA VAL A 29 0.37 -3.62 -8.85
C VAL A 29 1.51 -2.86 -9.52
N LYS A 30 2.60 -2.61 -8.78
CA LYS A 30 3.79 -1.88 -9.26
C LYS A 30 5.03 -2.77 -9.19
N VAL A 31 5.84 -2.79 -10.24
CA VAL A 31 7.08 -3.60 -10.27
C VAL A 31 8.29 -2.72 -9.98
N ASP A 32 8.93 -2.97 -8.84
CA ASP A 32 10.15 -2.30 -8.43
C ASP A 32 11.32 -2.69 -9.36
N PRO A 33 12.25 -1.77 -9.70
CA PRO A 33 13.42 -2.08 -10.51
C PRO A 33 14.23 -3.28 -10.00
N SER A 34 14.31 -3.51 -8.68
CA SER A 34 15.00 -4.66 -8.10
C SER A 34 14.38 -6.01 -8.47
N ALA A 35 13.06 -6.05 -8.72
CA ALA A 35 12.36 -7.26 -9.14
C ALA A 35 12.60 -7.60 -10.61
N GLN A 36 12.86 -6.61 -11.47
CA GLN A 36 12.95 -6.82 -12.92
C GLN A 36 14.01 -7.86 -13.29
N LYS A 37 15.19 -7.82 -12.65
CA LYS A 37 16.25 -8.81 -12.90
C LYS A 37 15.80 -10.22 -12.52
N VAL A 38 15.08 -10.35 -11.40
CA VAL A 38 14.60 -11.65 -10.91
C VAL A 38 13.49 -12.19 -11.82
N ILE A 39 12.53 -11.35 -12.25
CA ILE A 39 11.47 -11.73 -13.19
C ILE A 39 12.08 -12.18 -14.51
N LYS A 40 13.04 -11.43 -15.07
CA LYS A 40 13.72 -11.79 -16.31
C LYS A 40 14.43 -13.14 -16.20
N ALA A 41 15.23 -13.34 -15.15
CA ALA A 41 15.93 -14.61 -14.93
C ALA A 41 14.95 -15.79 -14.77
N GLN A 42 13.92 -15.62 -13.94
CA GLN A 42 12.93 -16.67 -13.71
C GLN A 42 12.15 -17.01 -14.98
N THR A 43 11.76 -16.02 -15.79
CA THR A 43 10.93 -16.25 -16.98
C THR A 43 11.74 -16.72 -18.19
N SER A 44 13.02 -16.35 -18.32
CA SER A 44 13.87 -16.80 -19.43
C SER A 44 14.20 -18.29 -19.39
N GLU A 45 14.13 -18.91 -18.21
CA GLU A 45 14.43 -20.33 -18.00
C GLU A 45 13.19 -21.24 -18.10
N LEU A 46 12.00 -20.66 -18.29
CA LEU A 46 10.75 -21.42 -18.38
C LEU A 46 10.57 -22.02 -19.78
N SER A 47 9.90 -23.17 -19.83
CA SER A 47 9.31 -23.65 -21.08
C SER A 47 8.25 -22.66 -21.58
N GLU A 48 8.02 -22.59 -22.89
CA GLU A 48 7.05 -21.67 -23.50
C GLU A 48 5.66 -21.74 -22.83
N LYS A 49 5.18 -22.96 -22.54
CA LYS A 49 3.92 -23.18 -21.82
C LYS A 49 3.94 -22.56 -20.42
N ALA A 50 5.03 -22.72 -19.68
CA ALA A 50 5.17 -22.17 -18.33
C ALA A 50 5.34 -20.65 -18.36
N TYR A 51 6.08 -20.12 -19.34
CA TYR A 51 6.23 -18.69 -19.61
C TYR A 51 4.87 -18.02 -19.86
N ASN A 52 4.08 -18.57 -20.79
CA ASN A 52 2.74 -18.04 -21.09
C ASN A 52 1.81 -18.13 -19.87
N LYS A 53 1.87 -19.23 -19.11
CA LYS A 53 1.10 -19.39 -17.87
C LYS A 53 1.50 -18.37 -16.80
N PHE A 54 2.78 -18.04 -16.68
CA PHE A 54 3.28 -17.03 -15.75
C PHE A 54 2.67 -15.67 -16.09
N TRP A 55 2.81 -15.21 -17.35
CA TRP A 55 2.34 -13.89 -17.76
C TRP A 55 0.82 -13.77 -17.77
N ASN A 56 0.09 -14.83 -18.16
CA ASN A 56 -1.37 -14.82 -18.08
C ASN A 56 -1.85 -14.61 -16.63
N LYS A 57 -1.24 -15.30 -15.67
CA LYS A 57 -1.57 -15.13 -14.24
C LYS A 57 -1.14 -13.77 -13.70
N PHE A 58 0.05 -13.30 -14.09
CA PHE A 58 0.56 -12.01 -13.65
C PHE A 58 -0.37 -10.89 -14.13
N ASN A 59 -0.72 -10.89 -15.41
CA ASN A 59 -1.60 -9.89 -16.03
C ASN A 59 -3.02 -9.95 -15.49
N ASP A 60 -3.55 -11.15 -15.21
CA ASP A 60 -4.87 -11.33 -14.57
C ASP A 60 -4.91 -10.64 -13.19
N ILE A 61 -3.88 -10.81 -12.36
CA ILE A 61 -3.79 -10.13 -11.06
C ILE A 61 -3.66 -8.61 -11.25
N VAL A 62 -2.84 -8.15 -12.20
CA VAL A 62 -2.70 -6.70 -12.49
C VAL A 62 -4.05 -6.10 -12.88
N SER A 63 -4.77 -6.74 -13.80
CA SER A 63 -6.07 -6.24 -14.29
C SER A 63 -7.13 -6.20 -13.18
N LYS A 64 -7.19 -7.22 -12.31
CA LYS A 64 -8.13 -7.24 -11.17
C LYS A 64 -7.84 -6.16 -10.12
N GLN A 65 -6.68 -5.54 -10.17
CA GLN A 65 -6.23 -4.57 -9.17
C GLN A 65 -6.05 -3.17 -9.78
N GLU A 66 -6.50 -2.96 -11.02
CA GLU A 66 -6.40 -1.68 -11.73
C GLU A 66 -7.02 -0.56 -10.88
N GLU A 67 -8.25 -0.75 -10.39
CA GLU A 67 -8.98 0.26 -9.63
C GLU A 67 -8.79 0.19 -8.11
N ASN A 68 -7.94 -0.71 -7.60
CA ASN A 68 -7.75 -0.86 -6.16
C ASN A 68 -6.87 0.29 -5.62
N PRO A 69 -7.30 1.08 -4.61
CA PRO A 69 -6.48 2.12 -4.00
C PRO A 69 -5.34 1.58 -3.11
N VAL A 70 -5.35 0.28 -2.79
CA VAL A 70 -4.31 -0.40 -2.02
C VAL A 70 -3.26 -0.98 -2.95
N ASP A 71 -2.02 -0.50 -2.81
CA ASP A 71 -0.91 -0.88 -3.67
C ASP A 71 -0.37 -2.30 -3.35
N ILE A 72 0.15 -2.98 -4.37
CA ILE A 72 0.93 -4.21 -4.31
C ILE A 72 2.27 -3.97 -5.03
N LEU A 73 3.34 -3.80 -4.26
CA LEU A 73 4.68 -3.58 -4.77
C LEU A 73 5.42 -4.91 -4.95
N ILE A 74 5.75 -5.27 -6.19
CA ILE A 74 6.56 -6.45 -6.51
C ILE A 74 8.04 -6.06 -6.45
N ARG A 75 8.78 -6.62 -5.49
CA ARG A 75 10.19 -6.31 -5.23
C ARG A 75 11.04 -7.57 -5.01
N ARG A 76 12.36 -7.42 -5.05
CA ARG A 76 13.29 -8.51 -4.69
C ARG A 76 13.32 -8.71 -3.16
N CYS A 77 13.44 -9.96 -2.74
CA CYS A 77 13.71 -10.30 -1.35
C CYS A 77 15.13 -9.85 -0.94
N LYS A 78 15.29 -9.30 0.27
CA LYS A 78 16.56 -8.72 0.73
C LYS A 78 17.75 -9.68 0.71
N HIS A 79 17.52 -10.95 1.04
CA HIS A 79 18.58 -11.95 1.26
C HIS A 79 18.53 -13.12 0.29
N ARG A 80 17.72 -13.06 -0.77
CA ARG A 80 17.62 -14.13 -1.77
C ARG A 80 17.11 -13.62 -3.13
N ASP A 81 17.46 -14.34 -4.19
CA ASP A 81 16.97 -14.09 -5.55
C ASP A 81 15.54 -14.63 -5.75
N ALA A 82 14.61 -14.05 -5.01
CA ALA A 82 13.19 -14.36 -5.11
C ALA A 82 12.37 -13.08 -5.06
N LEU A 83 11.14 -13.16 -5.56
CA LEU A 83 10.19 -12.06 -5.53
C LEU A 83 9.45 -11.99 -4.20
N ALA A 84 9.00 -10.80 -3.87
CA ALA A 84 8.06 -10.52 -2.79
C ALA A 84 7.03 -9.50 -3.27
N ALA A 85 5.82 -9.61 -2.75
CA ALA A 85 4.75 -8.66 -2.93
C ALA A 85 4.50 -7.96 -1.59
N GLU A 86 4.67 -6.65 -1.57
CA GLU A 86 4.40 -5.81 -0.40
C GLU A 86 3.09 -5.06 -0.61
N VAL A 87 2.15 -5.24 0.30
CA VAL A 87 0.85 -4.56 0.27
C VAL A 87 0.96 -3.27 1.08
N VAL A 88 0.60 -2.15 0.46
CA VAL A 88 0.72 -0.80 1.04
C VAL A 88 -0.64 -0.12 1.02
N ASP A 89 -1.13 0.24 2.21
CA ASP A 89 -2.37 0.96 2.41
C ASP A 89 -2.07 2.47 2.42
N HIS A 90 -2.75 3.22 1.54
CA HIS A 90 -2.59 4.66 1.39
C HIS A 90 -3.76 5.46 1.98
N SER A 91 -4.64 4.82 2.76
CA SER A 91 -5.72 5.51 3.47
C SER A 91 -5.21 6.44 4.57
N ASP A 92 -6.08 7.30 5.10
CA ASP A 92 -5.77 8.26 6.16
C ASP A 92 -5.36 7.60 7.49
N SER A 93 -5.71 6.31 7.68
CA SER A 93 -5.36 5.51 8.86
C SER A 93 -4.78 4.17 8.40
N PRO A 94 -3.57 4.17 7.83
CA PRO A 94 -3.06 3.05 7.06
C PRO A 94 -2.67 1.87 7.94
N MET A 95 -2.99 0.65 7.48
CA MET A 95 -2.45 -0.56 8.09
C MET A 95 -0.94 -0.69 7.86
N LYS A 96 -0.23 -1.35 8.78
CA LYS A 96 1.18 -1.73 8.58
C LYS A 96 1.37 -2.56 7.31
N ASN A 97 2.38 -2.21 6.51
CA ASN A 97 2.73 -2.94 5.30
C ASN A 97 2.92 -4.43 5.56
N THR A 98 2.37 -5.25 4.67
CA THR A 98 2.45 -6.71 4.77
C THR A 98 3.21 -7.28 3.58
N VAL A 99 4.19 -8.15 3.83
CA VAL A 99 5.05 -8.71 2.78
C VAL A 99 4.80 -10.21 2.60
N TYR A 100 4.48 -10.61 1.38
CA TYR A 100 4.35 -12.01 0.98
C TYR A 100 5.50 -12.39 0.06
N SER A 101 6.30 -13.36 0.48
CA SER A 101 7.48 -13.79 -0.28
C SER A 101 7.21 -15.05 -1.12
N GLN A 102 7.82 -15.12 -2.30
CA GLN A 102 7.75 -16.27 -3.20
C GLN A 102 8.35 -17.52 -2.52
N SER A 103 7.70 -18.68 -2.66
CA SER A 103 8.14 -19.91 -1.99
C SER A 103 9.52 -20.36 -2.46
N THR A 104 10.35 -20.86 -1.53
CA THR A 104 11.66 -21.46 -1.81
C THR A 104 11.57 -22.86 -2.42
N LEU A 105 10.51 -23.61 -2.10
CA LEU A 105 10.30 -24.99 -2.58
C LEU A 105 9.68 -25.06 -3.98
N PHE A 106 8.90 -24.03 -4.35
CA PHE A 106 8.22 -23.96 -5.65
C PHE A 106 8.30 -22.53 -6.23
N PRO A 107 9.49 -22.11 -6.69
CA PRO A 107 9.74 -20.73 -7.10
C PRO A 107 8.96 -20.31 -8.35
N GLY A 108 8.49 -21.24 -9.20
CA GLY A 108 7.69 -20.89 -10.39
C GLY A 108 6.25 -20.41 -10.10
N GLY A 109 5.80 -20.40 -8.84
CA GLY A 109 4.42 -20.07 -8.48
C GLY A 109 4.21 -18.62 -8.06
N LEU A 110 3.17 -17.97 -8.60
CA LEU A 110 2.71 -16.64 -8.21
C LEU A 110 1.81 -16.63 -6.95
N LYS A 111 1.85 -17.67 -6.11
CA LYS A 111 1.03 -17.77 -4.88
C LYS A 111 1.22 -16.58 -3.93
N PHE A 112 2.42 -15.99 -3.91
CA PHE A 112 2.69 -14.82 -3.09
C PHE A 112 1.91 -13.58 -3.57
N MET A 113 1.72 -13.42 -4.89
CA MET A 113 0.86 -12.38 -5.46
C MET A 113 -0.62 -12.65 -5.19
N GLU A 114 -1.09 -13.90 -5.33
CA GLU A 114 -2.48 -14.27 -5.00
C GLU A 114 -2.81 -13.97 -3.51
N ARG A 115 -1.82 -14.10 -2.61
CA ARG A 115 -1.97 -13.71 -1.20
C ARG A 115 -1.99 -12.19 -1.02
N ALA A 116 -1.15 -11.46 -1.76
CA ALA A 116 -1.12 -10.01 -1.74
C ALA A 116 -2.43 -9.41 -2.26
N GLU A 117 -2.94 -9.90 -3.39
CA GLU A 117 -4.24 -9.54 -3.97
C GLU A 117 -5.37 -9.70 -2.95
N LYS A 118 -5.47 -10.88 -2.31
CA LYS A 118 -6.48 -11.12 -1.26
C LYS A 118 -6.37 -10.14 -0.10
N LYS A 119 -5.15 -9.78 0.32
CA LYS A 119 -4.93 -8.83 1.41
C LYS A 119 -5.28 -7.40 0.99
N ALA A 120 -4.89 -6.98 -0.21
CA ALA A 120 -5.22 -5.67 -0.76
C ALA A 120 -6.74 -5.48 -0.89
N ASN A 121 -7.45 -6.45 -1.47
CA ASN A 121 -8.91 -6.43 -1.56
C ASN A 121 -9.58 -6.36 -0.19
N ARG A 122 -9.02 -7.06 0.81
CA ARG A 122 -9.56 -7.03 2.17
C ARG A 122 -9.33 -5.69 2.87
N ILE A 123 -8.17 -5.07 2.67
CA ILE A 123 -7.91 -3.73 3.18
C ILE A 123 -8.88 -2.74 2.55
N ASN A 124 -9.05 -2.80 1.22
CA ASN A 124 -9.99 -1.93 0.52
C ASN A 124 -11.43 -2.08 1.05
N ASP A 125 -11.95 -3.32 1.15
CA ASP A 125 -13.29 -3.58 1.70
C ASP A 125 -13.44 -3.08 3.15
N VAL A 126 -12.40 -3.21 3.98
CA VAL A 126 -12.42 -2.69 5.35
C VAL A 126 -12.42 -1.16 5.36
N ASN A 127 -11.60 -0.51 4.54
CA ASN A 127 -11.57 0.95 4.41
C ASN A 127 -12.93 1.50 3.98
N ASP A 128 -13.54 0.88 2.96
CA ASP A 128 -14.87 1.24 2.48
C ASP A 128 -15.94 1.07 3.57
N ARG A 129 -15.90 -0.04 4.32
CA ARG A 129 -16.85 -0.30 5.41
C ARG A 129 -16.69 0.70 6.55
N ILE A 130 -15.47 0.94 7.01
CA ILE A 130 -15.17 1.86 8.11
C ILE A 130 -15.57 3.29 7.74
N GLY A 131 -15.37 3.69 6.47
CA GLY A 131 -15.77 5.00 5.96
C GLY A 131 -17.26 5.31 6.09
N ASN A 132 -18.13 4.31 6.29
CA ASN A 132 -19.56 4.50 6.52
C ASN A 132 -19.92 4.88 7.97
N TYR A 133 -18.97 4.80 8.91
CA TYR A 133 -19.21 5.15 10.30
C TYR A 133 -18.74 6.58 10.58
N LYS A 134 -19.52 7.31 11.39
CA LYS A 134 -19.14 8.66 11.79
C LYS A 134 -17.90 8.58 12.70
N PRO A 135 -16.81 9.32 12.39
CA PRO A 135 -15.64 9.34 13.26
C PRO A 135 -16.01 9.96 14.61
N ALA A 136 -15.52 9.35 15.69
CA ALA A 136 -15.66 9.89 17.03
C ALA A 136 -14.87 11.20 17.13
N THR A 137 -15.45 12.18 17.82
CA THR A 137 -14.85 13.47 18.08
C THR A 137 -14.37 13.55 19.53
N LYS A 138 -13.45 14.47 19.85
CA LYS A 138 -12.97 14.68 21.22
C LYS A 138 -14.10 14.89 22.24
N ASN A 139 -15.21 15.49 21.80
CA ASN A 139 -16.37 15.76 22.65
C ASN A 139 -17.16 14.50 23.02
N ASP A 140 -17.07 13.43 22.23
CA ASP A 140 -17.71 12.14 22.53
C ASP A 140 -17.01 11.42 23.70
N TYR A 141 -15.80 11.84 24.09
CA TYR A 141 -14.95 11.19 25.10
C TYR A 141 -14.96 11.87 26.50
N THR A 142 -15.84 12.84 26.79
CA THR A 142 -15.83 13.51 28.13
C THR A 142 -17.23 13.92 28.65
N PRO A 143 -17.45 13.90 29.98
CA PRO A 143 -16.44 14.15 31.02
C PRO A 143 -16.04 12.93 31.88
N GLY A 144 -14.75 12.54 31.80
CA GLY A 144 -14.14 11.46 32.60
C GLY A 144 -12.68 11.11 32.25
N LYS A 145 -12.24 11.52 31.04
CA LYS A 145 -10.92 11.37 30.37
C LYS A 145 -10.96 10.30 29.28
N MET A 146 -10.46 10.69 28.10
CA MET A 146 -9.99 9.75 27.09
C MET A 146 -8.87 8.93 27.75
N VAL A 147 -9.03 7.61 27.80
CA VAL A 147 -7.90 6.73 28.15
C VAL A 147 -6.98 6.79 26.93
N GLU A 148 -5.79 7.38 27.08
CA GLU A 148 -4.76 7.35 26.04
C GLU A 148 -4.47 5.89 25.67
N GLU A 149 -4.10 5.66 24.41
CA GLU A 149 -3.95 4.34 23.77
C GLU A 149 -3.43 3.29 24.76
N ILE A 150 -4.22 2.23 24.96
CA ILE A 150 -3.73 1.04 25.65
C ILE A 150 -2.77 0.40 24.65
N ASP A 151 -1.47 0.50 24.91
CA ASP A 151 -0.48 -0.40 24.32
C ASP A 151 -0.86 -1.83 24.75
N VAL A 152 -1.63 -2.52 23.91
CA VAL A 152 -1.86 -3.95 24.07
C VAL A 152 -0.62 -4.67 23.55
N ASP A 153 0.51 -4.42 24.19
CA ASP A 153 1.65 -5.32 24.15
C ASP A 153 1.16 -6.61 24.81
N GLY A 154 1.09 -7.68 24.02
CA GLY A 154 0.47 -8.94 24.43
C GLY A 154 1.16 -9.59 25.62
N GLU A 155 0.80 -9.18 26.83
CA GLU A 155 1.01 -9.99 28.03
C GLU A 155 0.06 -11.18 27.95
N HIS A 156 0.68 -12.33 27.68
CA HIS A 156 0.15 -13.65 27.95
C HIS A 156 -0.29 -13.66 29.43
N LEU A 157 -1.59 -13.65 29.69
CA LEU A 157 -2.10 -14.07 30.98
C LEU A 157 -1.91 -15.58 31.05
N ASP A 158 -0.78 -16.00 31.61
CA ASP A 158 -0.60 -17.34 32.15
C ASP A 158 -1.63 -17.48 33.29
N LEU A 159 -2.78 -18.06 32.96
CA LEU A 159 -3.74 -18.55 33.94
C LEU A 159 -3.22 -19.90 34.45
N ASP A 160 -2.24 -19.86 35.36
CA ASP A 160 -1.89 -20.98 36.23
C ASP A 160 -1.58 -20.46 37.64
N ALA A 161 -2.58 -20.51 38.52
CA ALA A 161 -2.46 -20.80 39.95
C ALA A 161 -3.85 -21.01 40.58
#